data_AF-A0AAE9EFJ7-F1
#
_entry.id   AF-A0AAE9EFJ7-F1
#
_cell.length_a   1.000
_cell.length_b   1.000
_cell.length_c   1.000
_cell.angle_alpha   90.00
_cell.angle_beta   90.00
_cell.angle_gamma   90.00
#
_symmetry.space_group_name_H-M   'P 1'
#
loop_
_entity.id
_entity.type
_entity.pdbx_description
1 polymer ?
#
loop_
_entity_poly.entity_id
_entity_poly.type
_entity_poly.pdbx_seq_one_letter_code
_entity_poly.pdbx_strand_id
1 'polypeptide(L)'
;MLLEVLVIVRTDWLADTPEFKVLKGQHQEANQKLHAQRMMAPPSQQFQLEASINCKVRQFNIGHPNGEDYHDLHGMTTMGMVSYIQDNEDPLDE
;
A
#
# COMPACT_ATOMS: atom_id res chain seq x y z
N MET A 1 31.34 21.88 -16.07
CA MET A 1 30.98 20.95 -14.98
C MET A 1 29.63 21.33 -14.37
N LEU A 2 28.53 21.25 -15.13
CA LEU A 2 27.15 21.44 -14.61
C LEU A 2 26.16 20.70 -15.52
N LEU A 3 26.36 19.40 -15.74
CA LEU A 3 25.44 18.57 -16.55
C LEU A 3 25.31 17.13 -16.07
N GLU A 4 25.69 16.82 -14.83
CA GLU A 4 25.57 15.45 -14.27
C GLU A 4 24.78 15.36 -12.95
N VAL A 5 24.11 16.43 -12.51
CA VAL A 5 23.33 16.41 -11.25
C VAL A 5 21.81 16.33 -11.48
N LEU A 6 21.35 16.37 -12.73
CA LEU A 6 19.93 16.37 -13.07
C LEU A 6 19.49 15.10 -13.84
N VAL A 7 20.06 13.95 -13.48
CA VAL A 7 19.61 12.62 -13.97
C VAL A 7 19.16 11.73 -12.80
N ILE A 8 19.23 12.22 -11.55
CA ILE A 8 18.95 11.43 -10.32
C ILE A 8 17.70 11.96 -9.58
N VAL A 9 16.70 12.50 -10.26
CA VAL A 9 15.41 12.85 -9.62
C VAL A 9 14.24 12.70 -10.60
N ARG A 10 13.99 11.46 -11.02
CA ARG A 10 12.71 10.91 -11.54
C ARG A 10 13.00 9.58 -12.19
N THR A 11 13.37 8.59 -11.38
CA THR A 11 13.00 7.22 -11.75
C THR A 11 11.55 7.10 -11.33
N ASP A 12 10.67 7.43 -12.26
CA ASP A 12 9.28 6.99 -12.21
C ASP A 12 9.36 5.46 -12.11
N TRP A 13 9.15 4.92 -10.91
CA TRP A 13 9.32 3.50 -10.59
C TRP A 13 8.19 2.66 -11.20
N LEU A 14 8.01 2.75 -12.53
CA LEU A 14 6.93 2.13 -13.30
C LEU A 14 6.54 0.75 -12.74
N ALA A 15 5.24 0.53 -12.55
CA ALA A 15 4.65 -0.68 -11.98
C ALA A 15 5.10 -2.00 -12.64
N ASP A 16 5.71 -1.90 -13.83
CA ASP A 16 6.18 -3.04 -14.60
C ASP A 16 7.66 -3.35 -14.47
N THR A 17 8.40 -2.58 -13.68
CA THR A 17 9.80 -2.89 -13.37
C THR A 17 9.91 -4.22 -12.63
N PRO A 18 10.90 -5.07 -12.94
CA PRO A 18 11.18 -6.27 -12.18
C PRO A 18 11.37 -6.00 -10.68
N GLU A 19 11.99 -4.87 -10.34
CA GLU A 19 12.23 -4.41 -8.97
C GLU A 19 10.91 -4.18 -8.23
N PHE A 20 9.94 -3.51 -8.85
CA PHE A 20 8.62 -3.32 -8.24
C PHE A 20 7.86 -4.65 -8.11
N LYS A 21 7.97 -5.56 -9.10
CA LYS A 21 7.33 -6.89 -9.01
C LYS A 21 7.85 -7.70 -7.82
N VAL A 22 9.17 -7.66 -7.57
CA VAL A 22 9.79 -8.27 -6.38
C VAL A 22 9.29 -7.60 -5.11
N LEU A 23 9.31 -6.27 -5.05
CA LEU A 23 8.86 -5.53 -3.88
C LEU A 23 7.38 -5.78 -3.55
N LYS A 24 6.50 -5.76 -4.57
CA LYS A 24 5.07 -6.08 -4.46
C LYS A 24 4.88 -7.51 -3.96
N GLY A 25 5.64 -8.47 -4.49
CA GLY A 25 5.61 -9.86 -4.02
C GLY A 25 5.95 -9.97 -2.53
N GLN A 26 7.02 -9.31 -2.09
CA GLN A 26 7.42 -9.25 -0.68
C GLN A 26 6.37 -8.58 0.21
N HIS A 27 5.76 -7.49 -0.28
CA HIS A 27 4.67 -6.79 0.41
C HIS A 27 3.45 -7.71 0.61
N GLN A 28 3.02 -8.38 -0.46
CA GLN A 28 1.89 -9.31 -0.44
C GLN A 28 2.15 -10.50 0.50
N GLU A 29 3.33 -11.09 0.47
CA GLU A 29 3.70 -12.18 1.38
C GLU A 29 3.65 -11.73 2.84
N ALA A 30 4.19 -10.54 3.15
CA ALA A 30 4.16 -9.99 4.50
C ALA A 30 2.73 -9.69 4.97
N ASN A 31 1.88 -9.14 4.11
CA ASN A 31 0.48 -8.90 4.44
C ASN A 31 -0.29 -10.21 4.65
N GLN A 32 -0.06 -11.22 3.83
CA GLN A 32 -0.73 -12.51 3.97
C GLN A 32 -0.41 -13.19 5.30
N LYS A 33 0.84 -13.07 5.78
CA LYS A 33 1.24 -13.53 7.12
C LYS A 33 0.47 -12.81 8.23
N LEU A 34 0.28 -11.49 8.11
CA LEU A 34 -0.51 -10.71 9.09
C LEU A 34 -1.99 -11.09 9.06
N HIS A 35 -2.57 -11.31 7.87
CA HIS A 35 -3.95 -11.80 7.74
C HIS A 35 -4.12 -13.18 8.39
N ALA A 36 -3.18 -14.09 8.15
CA ALA A 36 -3.18 -15.40 8.79
C ALA A 36 -3.08 -15.29 10.32
N GLN A 37 -2.20 -14.41 10.83
CA GLN A 37 -2.10 -14.14 12.27
C GLN A 37 -3.42 -13.59 12.83
N ARG A 38 -4.07 -12.65 12.14
CA ARG A 38 -5.38 -12.11 12.53
C ARG A 38 -6.43 -13.20 12.65
N MET A 39 -6.50 -14.11 11.68
CA MET A 39 -7.48 -15.22 11.70
C MET A 39 -7.27 -16.17 12.89
N MET A 40 -6.05 -16.30 13.38
CA MET A 40 -5.70 -17.17 14.52
C MET A 40 -5.74 -16.43 15.87
N ALA A 41 -5.82 -15.10 15.85
CA ALA A 41 -5.77 -14.29 17.06
C ALA A 41 -7.12 -14.26 17.80
N PRO A 42 -7.11 -14.15 19.14
CA PRO A 42 -8.33 -13.93 19.90
C PRO A 42 -8.98 -12.59 19.51
N PRO A 43 -10.32 -12.44 19.64
CA PRO A 43 -11.04 -11.23 19.22
C PRO A 43 -10.44 -9.92 19.75
N SER A 44 -9.92 -9.93 20.98
CA SER A 44 -9.28 -8.76 21.61
C SER A 44 -8.04 -8.24 20.87
N GLN A 45 -7.38 -9.08 20.08
CA GLN A 45 -6.17 -8.74 19.33
C GLN A 45 -6.44 -8.53 17.84
N GLN A 46 -7.58 -9.03 17.32
CA GLN A 46 -7.92 -8.90 15.91
C GLN A 46 -7.99 -7.44 15.46
N PHE A 47 -8.52 -6.55 16.31
CA PHE A 47 -8.60 -5.11 16.02
C PHE A 47 -7.21 -4.47 15.84
N GLN A 48 -6.25 -4.80 16.70
CA GLN A 48 -4.89 -4.27 16.60
C GLN A 48 -4.18 -4.77 15.34
N LEU A 49 -4.38 -6.05 15.00
CA LEU A 49 -3.84 -6.64 13.78
C LEU A 49 -4.48 -6.05 12.53
N GLU A 50 -5.78 -5.80 12.54
CA GLU A 50 -6.50 -5.11 11.47
C GLU A 50 -5.95 -3.69 11.23
N ALA A 51 -5.79 -2.91 12.30
CA ALA A 51 -5.18 -1.58 12.21
C ALA A 51 -3.74 -1.66 11.64
N SER A 52 -2.95 -2.65 12.07
CA SER A 52 -1.58 -2.85 11.57
C SER A 52 -1.53 -3.23 10.09
N ILE A 53 -2.43 -4.10 9.63
CA ILE A 53 -2.55 -4.49 8.22
C ILE A 53 -2.87 -3.26 7.37
N ASN A 54 -3.90 -2.51 7.75
CA ASN A 54 -4.35 -1.35 6.99
C ASN A 54 -3.28 -0.25 6.96
N CYS A 55 -2.61 0.01 8.08
CA CYS A 55 -1.49 0.96 8.14
C CYS A 55 -0.35 0.56 7.19
N LYS A 56 0.04 -0.71 7.19
CA LYS A 56 1.11 -1.22 6.33
C LYS A 56 0.78 -1.08 4.83
N VAL A 57 -0.45 -1.39 4.44
CA VAL A 57 -0.92 -1.24 3.04
C VAL A 57 -1.00 0.23 2.65
N ARG A 58 -1.52 1.10 3.53
CA ARG A 58 -1.54 2.56 3.30
C ARG A 58 -0.15 3.13 3.06
N GLN A 59 0.81 2.78 3.90
CA GLN A 59 2.19 3.21 3.73
C GLN A 59 2.79 2.73 2.41
N PHE A 60 2.47 1.50 1.99
CA PHE A 60 2.91 0.98 0.71
C PHE A 60 2.32 1.76 -0.46
N ASN A 61 1.01 2.05 -0.43
CA ASN A 61 0.33 2.87 -1.44
C ASN A 61 0.88 4.31 -1.52
N ILE A 62 1.20 4.94 -0.38
CA ILE A 62 1.81 6.29 -0.34
C ILE A 62 3.21 6.28 -0.97
N GLY A 63 4.05 5.31 -0.61
CA GLY A 63 5.45 5.28 -1.02
C GLY A 63 5.67 4.88 -2.48
N HIS A 64 4.66 4.32 -3.16
CA HIS A 64 4.81 3.72 -4.49
C HIS A 64 3.63 4.11 -5.39
N PRO A 65 3.57 5.37 -5.86
CA PRO A 65 2.54 5.84 -6.77
C PRO A 65 2.81 5.29 -8.17
N ASN A 66 2.36 4.07 -8.43
CA ASN A 66 2.60 3.38 -9.68
C ASN A 66 1.41 3.49 -10.62
N GLY A 67 1.30 4.67 -11.24
CA GLY A 67 0.20 5.07 -12.13
C GLY A 67 -0.94 5.72 -11.36
N GLU A 68 -1.73 6.55 -12.05
CA GLU A 68 -2.87 7.28 -11.45
C GLU A 68 -3.86 6.36 -10.71
N ASP A 69 -3.85 5.04 -10.98
CA ASP A 69 -4.88 4.10 -10.53
C ASP A 69 -4.39 2.90 -9.69
N TYR A 70 -3.11 2.81 -9.30
CA TYR A 70 -2.66 1.65 -8.50
C TYR A 70 -2.83 1.88 -6.99
N HIS A 71 -3.84 1.20 -6.43
CA HIS A 71 -4.03 1.06 -4.99
C HIS A 71 -4.13 -0.43 -4.64
N ASP A 72 -3.30 -0.93 -3.72
CA ASP A 72 -3.38 -2.32 -3.23
C ASP A 72 -4.55 -2.47 -2.24
N LEU A 73 -5.77 -2.28 -2.73
CA LEU A 73 -6.99 -2.43 -1.92
C LEU A 73 -7.19 -3.89 -1.48
N HIS A 74 -6.68 -4.85 -2.24
CA HIS A 74 -6.75 -6.29 -1.93
C HIS A 74 -5.94 -6.66 -0.68
N GLY A 75 -4.89 -5.90 -0.36
CA GLY A 75 -4.12 -6.09 0.87
C GLY A 75 -4.86 -5.65 2.14
N MET A 76 -5.87 -4.79 2.02
CA MET A 76 -6.59 -4.21 3.17
C MET A 76 -7.63 -5.17 3.76
N THR A 77 -8.04 -4.90 5.00
CA THR A 77 -9.32 -5.45 5.49
C THR A 77 -10.49 -4.70 4.85
N THR A 78 -11.68 -5.28 4.88
CA THR A 78 -12.88 -4.63 4.32
C THR A 78 -13.12 -3.24 4.92
N MET A 79 -13.04 -3.11 6.25
CA MET A 79 -13.19 -1.81 6.92
C MET A 79 -12.05 -0.83 6.55
N GLY A 80 -10.82 -1.35 6.43
CA GLY A 80 -9.68 -0.56 5.98
C GLY A 80 -9.84 -0.01 4.58
N MET A 81 -10.34 -0.83 3.65
CA MET A 81 -10.61 -0.45 2.27
C MET A 81 -11.69 0.63 2.19
N VAL A 82 -12.80 0.47 2.92
CA VAL A 82 -13.88 1.47 2.95
C VAL A 82 -13.36 2.82 3.46
N SER A 83 -12.63 2.82 4.59
CA SER A 83 -12.01 4.03 5.13
C SER A 83 -10.98 4.62 4.17
N TYR A 84 -10.22 3.77 3.45
CA TYR A 84 -9.24 4.24 2.48
C TYR A 84 -9.89 4.98 1.32
N ILE A 85 -10.96 4.42 0.76
CA ILE A 85 -11.70 5.06 -0.34
C ILE A 85 -12.27 6.39 0.14
N GLN A 86 -12.94 6.43 1.30
CA GLN A 86 -13.50 7.66 1.86
C GLN A 86 -12.46 8.76 2.08
N ASP A 87 -11.25 8.41 2.52
CA ASP A 87 -10.18 9.38 2.75
C ASP A 87 -9.54 9.89 1.43
N ASN A 88 -9.81 9.24 0.29
CA ASN A 88 -9.24 9.58 -1.02
C ASN A 88 -10.29 9.94 -2.09
N GLU A 89 -11.59 9.85 -1.78
CA GLU A 89 -12.62 10.45 -2.62
C GLU A 89 -12.55 11.97 -2.43
N ASP A 90 -12.33 12.71 -3.52
CA ASP A 90 -12.51 14.17 -3.52
C ASP A 90 -13.94 14.46 -3.03
N PRO A 91 -14.14 15.44 -2.13
CA PRO A 91 -15.49 15.90 -1.82
C PRO A 91 -16.12 16.38 -3.12
N LEU A 92 -17.13 15.66 -3.60
CA LEU A 92 -17.90 16.06 -4.78
C LEU A 92 -18.31 17.51 -4.58
N ASP A 93 -17.87 18.38 -5.49
CA ASP A 93 -18.13 19.82 -5.49
C ASP A 93 -19.62 20.09 -5.13
N GLU A 94 -19.86 20.68 -3.94
CA GLU A 94 -21.13 21.31 -3.56
C GLU A 94 -21.24 22.74 -4.13
#